data_AF-A0A1Q7BSI5-F1
#
_entry.id   AF-A0A1Q7BSI5-F1
#
_cell.length_a   1.000
_cell.length_b   1.000
_cell.length_c   1.000
_cell.angle_alpha   90.00
_cell.angle_beta   90.00
_cell.angle_gamma   90.00
#
_symmetry.space_group_name_H-M   'P 1'
#
loop_
_entity.id
_entity.type
_entity.pdbx_description
1 polymer ?
#
loop_
_entity_poly.entity_id
_entity_poly.type
_entity_poly.pdbx_seq_one_letter_code
_entity_poly.pdbx_strand_id
1 'polypeptide(L)'
;MQRGATRLAFQSAGAAVLGAMALSALVYRDMRRIAACASVAVLIIASSAVAALVTFRPNSVEEPQYHGLLANAPAVIGDARSIANRFDAYKAELQRLVNNVSRLYGTVSTLPVYQPDAGTVRALHVSDLHLNPAAWPIIKTVVQQYQINLVIDTGDINDWGTAMESSFVDSIGSLGVPYVYIRGNHDSDLTAAAIAKQPNAIVLENKVAKVAGLTIAGIGDPRFTPDKGTTGHAGHITQGAPAHQEADALAASGESLATAIRGSKEPVEIALVHDPVSAGGLAGAVPVVLAGHLHHRETQTLHSAGGKQTFLMVQGSTGGAGLRGLEGEQPTPLEMSVLYFDPKGVLQAYDDITLGGTGEAQASINRHVIKDNLNPLPSLAPDGSAPGSASPSGASPSPSRS
;
A
#
# COMPACT_ATOMS: atom_id res chain seq x y z
N MET A 1 8.02 35.43 -8.98
CA MET A 1 8.84 35.80 -7.80
C MET A 1 10.00 36.74 -8.13
N GLN A 2 10.83 36.48 -9.15
CA GLN A 2 12.01 37.31 -9.47
C GLN A 2 11.73 38.82 -9.64
N ARG A 3 10.65 39.21 -10.35
CA ARG A 3 10.26 40.63 -10.51
C ARG A 3 9.82 41.32 -9.22
N GLY A 4 9.31 40.56 -8.25
CA GLY A 4 8.88 41.10 -6.95
C GLY A 4 10.06 41.36 -6.02
N ALA A 5 11.01 40.41 -5.98
CA ALA A 5 12.22 40.52 -5.17
C ALA A 5 13.14 41.65 -5.65
N THR A 6 13.32 41.80 -6.97
CA THR A 6 14.12 42.90 -7.52
C THR A 6 13.50 44.26 -7.23
N ARG A 7 12.18 44.39 -7.38
CA ARG A 7 11.45 45.63 -7.04
C ARG A 7 11.63 46.00 -5.57
N LEU A 8 11.50 45.04 -4.66
CA LEU A 8 11.68 45.27 -3.22
C LEU A 8 13.11 45.71 -2.89
N ALA A 9 14.12 45.08 -3.49
CA ALA A 9 15.53 45.44 -3.28
C ALA A 9 15.81 46.91 -3.69
N PHE A 10 15.34 47.32 -4.87
CA PHE A 10 15.51 48.70 -5.33
C PHE A 10 14.73 49.70 -4.48
N GLN A 11 13.51 49.37 -4.06
CA GLN A 11 12.71 50.24 -3.18
C GLN A 11 13.37 50.43 -1.82
N SER A 12 13.86 49.36 -1.20
CA SER A 12 14.56 49.42 0.09
C SER A 12 15.87 50.18 0.00
N ALA A 13 16.67 49.96 -1.06
CA ALA A 13 17.90 50.71 -1.29
C ALA A 13 17.62 52.21 -1.49
N GLY A 14 16.61 52.55 -2.28
CA GLY A 14 16.17 53.93 -2.48
C GLY A 14 15.70 54.59 -1.19
N ALA A 15 14.88 53.89 -0.40
CA ALA A 15 14.41 54.39 0.89
C ALA A 15 15.56 54.63 1.89
N ALA A 16 16.56 53.73 1.93
CA ALA A 16 17.72 53.88 2.80
C ALA A 16 18.58 55.10 2.44
N VAL A 17 18.85 55.32 1.14
CA VAL A 17 19.64 56.48 0.68
C VAL A 17 18.87 57.78 0.91
N LEU A 18 17.57 57.82 0.60
CA LEU A 18 16.73 58.99 0.84
C LEU A 18 16.60 59.30 2.34
N GLY A 19 16.47 58.28 3.18
CA GLY A 19 16.46 58.43 4.64
C GLY A 19 17.78 59.00 5.17
N ALA A 20 18.92 58.51 4.69
CA ALA A 20 20.24 59.04 5.04
C ALA A 20 20.41 60.51 4.60
N MET A 21 19.91 60.87 3.41
CA MET A 21 19.91 62.26 2.93
C MET A 21 19.01 63.17 3.76
N ALA A 22 17.79 62.72 4.09
CA ALA A 22 16.84 63.51 4.89
C ALA A 22 17.35 63.75 6.31
N LEU A 23 17.87 62.72 6.98
CA LEU A 23 18.43 62.83 8.33
C LEU A 23 19.69 63.71 8.36
N SER A 24 20.59 63.53 7.38
CA SER A 24 21.80 64.38 7.29
C SER A 24 21.47 65.83 6.95
N ALA A 25 20.42 66.07 6.16
CA ALA A 25 19.93 67.43 5.90
C ALA A 25 19.36 68.09 7.16
N LEU A 26 18.64 67.33 8.00
CA LEU A 26 18.08 67.82 9.26
C LEU A 26 19.17 68.22 10.27
N VAL A 27 20.23 67.41 10.36
CA VAL A 27 21.32 67.59 11.36
C VAL A 27 22.36 68.60 10.88
N TYR A 28 22.89 68.43 9.67
CA TYR A 28 24.08 69.16 9.22
C TYR A 28 23.77 70.38 8.35
N ARG A 29 22.62 70.39 7.66
CA ARG A 29 22.17 71.48 6.76
C ARG A 29 23.21 71.92 5.71
N ASP A 30 24.18 71.08 5.41
CA ASP A 30 25.30 71.34 4.49
C ASP A 30 25.30 70.31 3.36
N MET A 31 25.32 70.79 2.11
CA MET A 31 25.17 69.93 0.93
C MET A 31 26.34 68.95 0.74
N ARG A 32 27.55 69.33 1.17
CA ARG A 32 28.73 68.44 1.07
C ARG A 32 28.61 67.28 2.05
N ARG A 33 28.14 67.56 3.28
CA ARG A 33 27.90 66.52 4.30
C ARG A 33 26.76 65.59 3.92
N ILE A 34 25.68 66.12 3.33
CA ILE A 34 24.58 65.30 2.81
C ILE A 34 25.08 64.37 1.69
N ALA A 35 25.85 64.90 0.73
CA ALA A 35 26.43 64.11 -0.34
C ALA A 35 27.40 63.03 0.18
N ALA A 36 28.20 63.35 1.20
CA ALA A 36 29.08 62.39 1.85
C ALA A 36 28.28 61.26 2.53
N CYS A 37 27.23 61.58 3.29
CA CYS A 37 26.36 60.57 3.91
C CYS A 37 25.64 59.69 2.88
N ALA A 38 25.15 60.27 1.79
CA ALA A 38 24.53 59.52 0.70
C ALA A 38 25.55 58.55 0.04
N SER A 39 26.78 59.03 -0.20
CA SER A 39 27.85 58.23 -0.79
C SER A 39 28.23 57.05 0.12
N VAL A 40 28.31 57.27 1.43
CA VAL A 40 28.56 56.22 2.42
C VAL A 40 27.42 55.19 2.43
N ALA A 41 26.16 55.65 2.39
CA ALA A 41 25.01 54.74 2.33
C ALA A 41 25.03 53.85 1.08
N VAL A 42 25.34 54.43 -0.09
CA VAL A 42 25.49 53.67 -1.34
C VAL A 42 26.64 52.66 -1.24
N LEU A 43 27.80 53.06 -0.69
CA LEU A 43 28.94 52.17 -0.47
C LEU A 43 28.58 50.98 0.41
N ILE A 44 27.87 51.21 1.51
CA ILE A 44 27.44 50.14 2.42
C ILE A 44 26.51 49.18 1.67
N ILE A 45 25.46 49.68 1.01
CA ILE A 45 24.50 48.86 0.27
C ILE A 45 25.22 48.03 -0.82
N ALA A 46 26.12 48.66 -1.59
CA ALA A 46 26.89 47.98 -2.62
C ALA A 46 27.81 46.90 -2.03
N SER A 47 28.50 47.19 -0.92
CA SER A 47 29.38 46.23 -0.25
C SER A 47 28.60 45.03 0.30
N SER A 48 27.41 45.25 0.87
CA SER A 48 26.53 44.18 1.34
C SER A 48 25.99 43.34 0.18
N ALA A 49 25.64 43.96 -0.95
CA ALA A 49 25.22 43.24 -2.15
C ALA A 49 26.35 42.38 -2.73
N VAL A 50 27.57 42.90 -2.78
CA VAL A 50 28.76 42.13 -3.21
C VAL A 50 29.03 40.99 -2.24
N ALA A 51 28.99 41.24 -0.93
CA ALA A 51 29.16 40.18 0.08
C ALA A 51 28.09 39.09 -0.05
N ALA A 52 26.83 39.47 -0.26
CA ALA A 52 25.74 38.53 -0.52
C ALA A 52 26.03 37.71 -1.79
N LEU A 53 26.40 38.34 -2.90
CA LEU A 53 26.72 37.62 -4.15
C LEU A 53 27.92 36.67 -4.00
N VAL A 54 28.95 37.06 -3.26
CA VAL A 54 30.16 36.23 -3.02
C VAL A 54 29.88 35.08 -2.06
N THR A 55 29.00 35.29 -1.08
CA THR A 55 28.64 34.26 -0.09
C THR A 55 27.45 33.41 -0.49
N PHE A 56 26.70 33.81 -1.52
CA PHE A 56 25.53 33.10 -1.99
C PHE A 56 25.90 31.74 -2.59
N ARG A 57 25.60 30.68 -1.85
CA ARG A 57 25.75 29.29 -2.30
C ARG A 57 24.39 28.75 -2.71
N PRO A 58 24.04 28.70 -4.01
CA PRO A 58 22.71 28.25 -4.45
C PRO A 58 22.36 26.84 -3.96
N ASN A 59 23.36 25.97 -3.79
CA ASN A 59 23.17 24.59 -3.32
C ASN A 59 22.90 24.49 -1.81
N SER A 60 23.12 25.56 -1.02
CA SER A 60 22.87 25.53 0.44
C SER A 60 21.38 25.60 0.80
N VAL A 61 20.51 25.86 -0.19
CA VAL A 61 19.05 25.72 -0.06
C VAL A 61 18.62 24.25 -0.21
N GLU A 62 19.47 23.41 -0.81
CA GLU A 62 19.24 21.98 -1.03
C GLU A 62 19.81 21.13 0.12
N GLU A 63 20.70 21.69 0.95
CA GLU A 63 21.28 21.00 2.11
C GLU A 63 21.32 21.93 3.35
N PRO A 64 20.17 22.20 4.00
CA PRO A 64 20.16 22.96 5.25
C PRO A 64 20.89 22.17 6.35
N GLN A 65 21.99 22.72 6.86
CA GLN A 65 22.74 22.10 7.96
C GLN A 65 22.12 22.45 9.32
N TYR A 66 21.33 21.51 9.86
CA TYR A 66 20.77 21.62 11.21
C TYR A 66 21.73 21.03 12.25
N HIS A 67 21.92 21.73 13.36
CA HIS A 67 22.73 21.27 14.49
C HIS A 67 21.83 20.99 15.71
N GLY A 68 22.23 20.02 16.55
CA GLY A 68 21.49 19.66 17.77
C GLY A 68 20.31 18.72 17.50
N LEU A 69 19.25 18.79 18.34
CA LEU A 69 18.08 17.89 18.29
C LEU A 69 17.31 17.89 16.95
N LEU A 70 17.59 18.85 16.07
CA LEU A 70 16.98 18.98 14.74
C LEU A 70 17.85 18.42 13.61
N ALA A 71 19.02 17.83 13.89
CA ALA A 71 19.91 17.26 12.88
C ALA A 71 19.25 16.15 12.04
N ASN A 72 18.23 15.48 12.58
CA ASN A 72 17.46 14.42 11.91
C ASN A 72 16.14 14.91 11.27
N ALA A 73 15.80 16.20 11.35
CA ALA A 73 14.57 16.75 10.77
C ALA A 73 14.44 16.56 9.23
N PRO A 74 15.52 16.60 8.43
CA PRO A 74 15.44 16.38 6.99
C PRO A 74 14.93 14.98 6.60
N ALA A 75 15.16 13.96 7.44
CA ALA A 75 14.69 12.59 7.19
C ALA A 75 13.16 12.45 7.29
N VAL A 76 12.48 13.41 7.94
CA VAL A 76 11.02 13.34 8.17
C VAL A 76 10.25 14.31 7.26
N ILE A 77 10.85 15.42 6.82
CA ILE A 77 10.10 16.49 6.16
C ILE A 77 10.54 16.76 4.71
N GLY A 78 11.77 16.47 4.28
CA GLY A 78 12.22 16.59 2.88
C GLY A 78 12.16 18.02 2.27
N ASP A 79 12.93 18.23 1.19
CA ASP A 79 13.12 19.55 0.55
C ASP A 79 11.87 20.12 -0.13
N ALA A 80 11.84 21.43 -0.42
CA ALA A 80 10.77 22.07 -1.20
C ALA A 80 10.55 21.42 -2.60
N ARG A 81 11.58 20.79 -3.17
CA ARG A 81 11.48 20.01 -4.42
C ARG A 81 10.77 18.66 -4.19
N SER A 82 10.93 18.05 -3.01
CA SER A 82 10.15 16.89 -2.58
C SER A 82 8.67 17.23 -2.33
N ILE A 83 8.33 18.47 -1.98
CA ILE A 83 6.92 18.92 -1.83
C ILE A 83 6.26 19.04 -3.21
N ALA A 84 6.96 19.61 -4.19
CA ALA A 84 6.47 19.67 -5.58
C ALA A 84 6.37 18.27 -6.22
N ASN A 85 7.38 17.42 -6.03
CA ASN A 85 7.35 16.02 -6.48
C ASN A 85 6.24 15.21 -5.77
N ARG A 86 5.98 15.48 -4.49
CA ARG A 86 4.84 14.88 -3.76
C ARG A 86 3.50 15.38 -4.32
N PHE A 87 3.40 16.60 -4.80
CA PHE A 87 2.19 17.12 -5.43
C PHE A 87 1.95 16.51 -6.82
N ASP A 88 2.99 16.33 -7.62
CA ASP A 88 2.91 15.61 -8.90
C ASP A 88 2.65 14.12 -8.70
N ALA A 89 3.26 13.50 -7.69
CA ALA A 89 2.96 12.12 -7.27
C ALA A 89 1.51 11.99 -6.78
N TYR A 90 1.03 12.91 -5.95
CA TYR A 90 -0.36 12.96 -5.47
C TYR A 90 -1.35 13.16 -6.63
N LYS A 91 -1.03 14.02 -7.59
CA LYS A 91 -1.84 14.21 -8.81
C LYS A 91 -1.84 12.95 -9.68
N ALA A 92 -0.70 12.30 -9.84
CA ALA A 92 -0.58 11.04 -10.56
C ALA A 92 -1.33 9.89 -9.85
N GLU A 93 -1.27 9.85 -8.51
CA GLU A 93 -2.03 8.92 -7.67
C GLU A 93 -3.53 9.14 -7.80
N LEU A 94 -4.01 10.39 -7.74
CA LEU A 94 -5.41 10.73 -7.95
C LEU A 94 -5.88 10.36 -9.37
N GLN A 95 -5.06 10.62 -10.39
CA GLN A 95 -5.36 10.23 -11.77
C GLN A 95 -5.41 8.70 -11.91
N ARG A 96 -4.49 7.97 -11.29
CA ARG A 96 -4.51 6.49 -11.24
C ARG A 96 -5.75 5.98 -10.53
N LEU A 97 -6.11 6.55 -9.38
CA LEU A 97 -7.30 6.20 -8.61
C LEU A 97 -8.58 6.34 -9.45
N VAL A 98 -8.77 7.51 -10.07
CA VAL A 98 -9.96 7.77 -10.90
C VAL A 98 -10.00 6.85 -12.12
N ASN A 99 -8.87 6.64 -12.79
CA ASN A 99 -8.80 5.74 -13.95
C ASN A 99 -9.03 4.27 -13.57
N ASN A 100 -8.51 3.82 -12.43
CA ASN A 100 -8.72 2.47 -11.91
C ASN A 100 -10.20 2.26 -11.53
N VAL A 101 -10.84 3.24 -10.88
CA VAL A 101 -12.27 3.22 -10.53
C VAL A 101 -13.15 3.13 -11.78
N SER A 102 -12.91 3.96 -12.79
CA SER A 102 -13.69 3.93 -14.04
C SER A 102 -13.53 2.62 -14.82
N ARG A 103 -12.40 1.91 -14.66
CA ARG A 103 -12.13 0.63 -15.35
C ARG A 103 -12.66 -0.59 -14.60
N LEU A 104 -12.63 -0.59 -13.26
CA LEU A 104 -13.35 -1.60 -12.46
C LEU A 104 -14.82 -1.68 -12.91
N TYR A 105 -15.45 -0.52 -13.14
CA TYR A 105 -16.83 -0.45 -13.65
C TYR A 105 -17.03 -1.09 -15.03
N GLY A 106 -16.03 -0.98 -15.93
CA GLY A 106 -16.09 -1.56 -17.27
C GLY A 106 -15.94 -3.09 -17.28
N THR A 107 -15.01 -3.62 -16.50
CA THR A 107 -14.65 -5.06 -16.50
C THR A 107 -15.69 -5.93 -15.77
N VAL A 108 -16.40 -5.40 -14.77
CA VAL A 108 -17.48 -6.13 -14.08
C VAL A 108 -18.62 -6.53 -15.03
N SER A 109 -18.79 -5.81 -16.15
CA SER A 109 -19.88 -6.07 -17.11
C SER A 109 -19.71 -7.33 -17.98
N THR A 110 -18.53 -7.96 -18.00
CA THR A 110 -18.19 -9.08 -18.90
C THR A 110 -17.84 -10.39 -18.20
N LEU A 111 -17.97 -10.46 -16.87
CA LEU A 111 -17.62 -11.66 -16.09
C LEU A 111 -18.66 -12.79 -16.25
N PRO A 112 -18.26 -14.07 -16.09
CA PRO A 112 -19.20 -15.17 -15.93
C PRO A 112 -20.28 -14.85 -14.90
N VAL A 113 -21.54 -15.16 -15.22
CA VAL A 113 -22.69 -14.76 -14.41
C VAL A 113 -22.80 -15.65 -13.15
N TYR A 114 -22.03 -15.32 -12.12
CA TYR A 114 -22.46 -15.57 -10.73
C TYR A 114 -23.29 -14.35 -10.32
N GLN A 115 -24.59 -14.57 -10.16
CA GLN A 115 -25.50 -13.59 -9.56
C GLN A 115 -25.63 -13.98 -8.08
N PRO A 116 -25.08 -13.20 -7.15
CA PRO A 116 -25.18 -13.48 -5.73
C PRO A 116 -26.65 -13.53 -5.31
N ASP A 117 -27.03 -14.58 -4.60
CA ASP A 117 -28.38 -14.73 -4.06
C ASP A 117 -28.64 -13.68 -2.97
N ALA A 118 -29.92 -13.47 -2.65
CA ALA A 118 -30.29 -12.70 -1.48
C ALA A 118 -29.72 -13.36 -0.22
N GLY A 119 -28.79 -12.68 0.46
CA GLY A 119 -28.13 -13.18 1.67
C GLY A 119 -26.73 -13.76 1.48
N THR A 120 -26.15 -13.72 0.27
CA THR A 120 -24.72 -14.01 0.08
C THR A 120 -23.85 -13.07 0.90
N VAL A 121 -22.91 -13.62 1.68
CA VAL A 121 -21.90 -12.85 2.40
C VAL A 121 -20.69 -12.67 1.49
N ARG A 122 -20.27 -11.42 1.27
CA ARG A 122 -19.11 -11.04 0.48
C ARG A 122 -17.97 -10.64 1.41
N ALA A 123 -16.89 -11.40 1.43
CA ALA A 123 -15.68 -11.08 2.18
C ALA A 123 -14.60 -10.58 1.21
N LEU A 124 -13.94 -9.48 1.55
CA LEU A 124 -12.74 -9.04 0.83
C LEU A 124 -11.50 -9.60 1.55
N HIS A 125 -10.73 -10.45 0.88
CA HIS A 125 -9.44 -10.95 1.36
C HIS A 125 -8.32 -10.04 0.87
N VAL A 126 -7.59 -9.46 1.82
CA VAL A 126 -6.39 -8.66 1.60
C VAL A 126 -5.24 -9.23 2.41
N SER A 127 -4.02 -8.95 1.99
CA SER A 127 -2.80 -9.35 2.70
C SER A 127 -1.63 -8.48 2.25
N ASP A 128 -0.59 -8.41 3.08
CA ASP A 128 0.72 -7.86 2.71
C ASP A 128 0.59 -6.43 2.16
N LEU A 129 -0.03 -5.53 2.94
CA LEU A 129 -0.26 -4.14 2.55
C LEU A 129 1.02 -3.30 2.59
N HIS A 130 2.00 -3.65 3.44
CA HIS A 130 3.33 -3.03 3.53
C HIS A 130 3.31 -1.51 3.39
N LEU A 131 2.45 -0.86 4.19
CA LEU A 131 2.31 0.60 4.24
C LEU A 131 2.03 1.29 2.90
N ASN A 132 1.54 0.58 1.87
CA ASN A 132 1.26 1.22 0.59
C ASN A 132 0.06 2.17 0.74
N PRO A 133 0.23 3.50 0.61
CA PRO A 133 -0.88 4.45 0.77
C PRO A 133 -1.98 4.27 -0.30
N ALA A 134 -1.66 3.66 -1.44
CA ALA A 134 -2.65 3.37 -2.48
C ALA A 134 -3.61 2.24 -2.09
N ALA A 135 -3.27 1.38 -1.13
CA ALA A 135 -4.09 0.25 -0.73
C ALA A 135 -5.45 0.70 -0.18
N TRP A 136 -5.49 1.68 0.74
CA TRP A 136 -6.73 2.08 1.40
C TRP A 136 -7.82 2.65 0.48
N PRO A 137 -7.51 3.59 -0.45
CA PRO A 137 -8.50 4.05 -1.40
C PRO A 137 -9.05 2.95 -2.31
N ILE A 138 -8.22 1.97 -2.67
CA ILE A 138 -8.62 0.84 -3.51
C ILE A 138 -9.51 -0.11 -2.70
N ILE A 139 -9.11 -0.50 -1.48
CA ILE A 139 -9.92 -1.32 -0.57
C ILE A 139 -11.27 -0.67 -0.34
N LYS A 140 -11.31 0.63 -0.04
CA LYS A 140 -12.56 1.38 0.15
C LYS A 140 -13.45 1.36 -1.09
N THR A 141 -12.85 1.51 -2.27
CA THR A 141 -13.58 1.41 -3.54
C THR A 141 -14.19 0.03 -3.70
N VAL A 142 -13.41 -1.04 -3.51
CA VAL A 142 -13.90 -2.42 -3.63
C VAL A 142 -14.99 -2.69 -2.59
N VAL A 143 -14.81 -2.28 -1.33
CA VAL A 143 -15.81 -2.40 -0.27
C VAL A 143 -17.15 -1.80 -0.69
N GLN A 144 -17.14 -0.59 -1.24
CA GLN A 144 -18.36 0.11 -1.65
C GLN A 144 -19.00 -0.50 -2.91
N GLN A 145 -18.20 -0.75 -3.95
CA GLN A 145 -18.69 -1.21 -5.25
C GLN A 145 -19.17 -2.66 -5.20
N TYR A 146 -18.46 -3.53 -4.50
CA TYR A 146 -18.85 -4.93 -4.33
C TYR A 146 -19.78 -5.16 -3.16
N GLN A 147 -20.18 -4.11 -2.42
CA GLN A 147 -21.05 -4.24 -1.24
C GLN A 147 -20.50 -5.28 -0.25
N ILE A 148 -19.20 -5.19 0.02
CA ILE A 148 -18.49 -6.12 0.89
C ILE A 148 -19.10 -6.08 2.30
N ASN A 149 -19.29 -7.24 2.92
CA ASN A 149 -19.86 -7.36 4.26
C ASN A 149 -18.79 -7.36 5.36
N LEU A 150 -17.58 -7.81 5.06
CA LEU A 150 -16.41 -7.76 5.94
C LEU A 150 -15.11 -7.78 5.13
N VAL A 151 -14.05 -7.21 5.70
CA VAL A 151 -12.67 -7.36 5.20
C VAL A 151 -11.96 -8.38 6.09
N ILE A 152 -11.19 -9.27 5.47
CA ILE A 152 -10.31 -10.24 6.13
C ILE A 152 -8.88 -9.92 5.70
N ASP A 153 -8.05 -9.57 6.66
CA ASP A 153 -6.65 -9.23 6.48
C ASP A 153 -5.75 -10.31 7.09
N THR A 154 -4.98 -10.97 6.25
CA THR A 154 -4.06 -12.05 6.66
C THR A 154 -2.67 -11.57 7.06
N GLY A 155 -2.49 -10.27 7.35
CA GLY A 155 -1.31 -9.74 8.01
C GLY A 155 -0.30 -9.08 7.08
N ASP A 156 0.82 -8.64 7.67
CA ASP A 156 1.86 -7.82 7.03
C ASP A 156 1.30 -6.47 6.55
N ILE A 157 0.59 -5.80 7.45
CA ILE A 157 0.06 -4.46 7.19
C ILE A 157 1.16 -3.39 7.28
N ASN A 158 2.14 -3.60 8.16
CA ASN A 158 3.29 -2.73 8.38
C ASN A 158 4.58 -3.36 7.83
N ASP A 159 5.64 -2.56 7.73
CA ASP A 159 6.96 -3.06 7.32
C ASP A 159 7.84 -3.39 8.53
N TRP A 160 7.79 -2.57 9.56
CA TRP A 160 8.67 -2.65 10.73
C TRP A 160 7.95 -2.92 12.05
N GLY A 161 6.62 -2.90 12.06
CA GLY A 161 5.80 -3.14 13.24
C GLY A 161 6.02 -2.12 14.37
N THR A 162 6.46 -0.90 14.06
CA THR A 162 6.78 0.16 15.02
C THR A 162 5.57 1.05 15.34
N ALA A 163 5.64 1.79 16.45
CA ALA A 163 4.62 2.76 16.82
C ALA A 163 4.47 3.92 15.79
N MET A 164 5.50 4.21 15.01
CA MET A 164 5.47 5.28 14.00
C MET A 164 4.56 4.93 12.81
N GLU A 165 4.37 3.63 12.55
CA GLU A 165 3.56 3.11 11.46
C GLU A 165 2.08 2.97 11.85
N SER A 166 1.74 3.10 13.14
CA SER A 166 0.38 2.88 13.66
C SER A 166 -0.68 3.80 13.05
N SER A 167 -0.32 4.97 12.51
CA SER A 167 -1.29 5.86 11.85
C SER A 167 -1.82 5.29 10.52
N PHE A 168 -1.09 4.34 9.90
CA PHE A 168 -1.53 3.72 8.65
C PHE A 168 -2.86 2.97 8.83
N VAL A 169 -3.08 2.36 10.00
CA VAL A 169 -4.27 1.54 10.27
C VAL A 169 -5.52 2.37 10.64
N ASP A 170 -5.40 3.69 10.78
CA ASP A 170 -6.54 4.58 11.08
C ASP A 170 -7.59 4.58 9.96
N SER A 171 -7.19 4.20 8.74
CA SER A 171 -8.10 4.07 7.59
C SER A 171 -9.14 2.96 7.77
N ILE A 172 -8.87 1.95 8.62
CA ILE A 172 -9.78 0.82 8.89
C ILE A 172 -11.13 1.33 9.41
N GLY A 173 -11.12 2.29 10.34
CA GLY A 173 -12.33 2.90 10.90
C GLY A 173 -13.26 3.52 9.85
N SER A 174 -12.72 3.91 8.70
CA SER A 174 -13.47 4.58 7.62
C SER A 174 -14.15 3.63 6.64
N LEU A 175 -13.88 2.32 6.73
CA LEU A 175 -14.44 1.32 5.81
C LEU A 175 -15.92 1.04 6.08
N GLY A 176 -16.38 1.23 7.33
CA GLY A 176 -17.79 1.06 7.71
C GLY A 176 -18.29 -0.39 7.76
N VAL A 177 -17.39 -1.36 7.59
CA VAL A 177 -17.66 -2.81 7.67
C VAL A 177 -16.67 -3.47 8.64
N PRO A 178 -17.01 -4.60 9.28
CA PRO A 178 -16.07 -5.35 10.11
C PRO A 178 -14.73 -5.63 9.41
N TYR A 179 -13.62 -5.48 10.14
CA TYR A 179 -12.26 -5.72 9.67
C TYR A 179 -11.60 -6.80 10.53
N VAL A 180 -11.57 -8.02 10.04
CA VAL A 180 -10.95 -9.16 10.74
C VAL A 180 -9.47 -9.21 10.38
N TYR A 181 -8.61 -9.32 11.38
CA TYR A 181 -7.17 -9.22 11.20
C TYR A 181 -6.43 -10.28 12.02
N ILE A 182 -5.39 -10.87 11.44
CA ILE A 182 -4.34 -11.61 12.13
C ILE A 182 -2.99 -10.93 11.88
N ARG A 183 -2.05 -11.06 12.81
CA ARG A 183 -0.69 -10.55 12.59
C ARG A 183 0.06 -11.37 11.55
N GLY A 184 0.78 -10.68 10.67
CA GLY A 184 1.87 -11.28 9.89
C GLY A 184 3.21 -11.16 10.61
N ASN A 185 4.29 -11.64 9.98
CA ASN A 185 5.62 -11.62 10.61
C ASN A 185 6.26 -10.21 10.62
N HIS A 186 5.73 -9.24 9.89
CA HIS A 186 6.14 -7.83 9.97
C HIS A 186 5.31 -7.04 11.00
N ASP A 187 4.27 -7.65 11.57
CA ASP A 187 3.36 -7.00 12.50
C ASP A 187 3.69 -7.33 13.96
N SER A 188 3.89 -6.29 14.77
CA SER A 188 4.14 -6.45 16.20
C SER A 188 2.85 -6.43 17.02
N ASP A 189 2.96 -6.68 18.32
CA ASP A 189 1.89 -6.45 19.28
C ASP A 189 1.40 -4.98 19.30
N LEU A 190 2.28 -4.02 18.95
CA LEU A 190 1.88 -2.62 18.80
C LEU A 190 0.98 -2.41 17.59
N THR A 191 1.26 -3.08 16.46
CA THR A 191 0.40 -3.09 15.29
C THR A 191 -0.98 -3.64 15.65
N ALA A 192 -1.04 -4.84 16.25
CA ALA A 192 -2.30 -5.44 16.69
C ALA A 192 -3.06 -4.54 17.68
N ALA A 193 -2.38 -3.92 18.63
CA ALA A 193 -3.01 -3.00 19.59
C ALA A 193 -3.53 -1.71 18.93
N ALA A 194 -2.87 -1.21 17.87
CA ALA A 194 -3.35 -0.07 17.09
C ALA A 194 -4.60 -0.43 16.27
N ILE A 195 -4.61 -1.61 15.64
CA ILE A 195 -5.78 -2.12 14.90
C ILE A 195 -6.95 -2.37 15.85
N ALA A 196 -6.71 -2.98 17.01
CA ALA A 196 -7.76 -3.26 18.00
C ALA A 196 -8.44 -2.00 18.55
N LYS A 197 -7.85 -0.81 18.39
CA LYS A 197 -8.48 0.47 18.76
C LYS A 197 -9.47 0.98 17.70
N GLN A 198 -9.42 0.43 16.49
CA GLN A 198 -10.33 0.82 15.41
C GLN A 198 -11.73 0.28 15.70
N PRO A 199 -12.80 1.08 15.49
CA PRO A 199 -14.14 0.79 16.01
C PRO A 199 -14.79 -0.46 15.42
N ASN A 200 -14.32 -0.91 14.26
CA ASN A 200 -14.84 -2.03 13.47
C ASN A 200 -13.85 -3.19 13.36
N ALA A 201 -12.70 -3.15 14.06
CA ALA A 201 -11.68 -4.18 13.94
C ALA A 201 -11.90 -5.36 14.90
N ILE A 202 -11.55 -6.55 14.43
CA ILE A 202 -11.56 -7.81 15.18
C ILE A 202 -10.20 -8.47 15.00
N VAL A 203 -9.33 -8.34 16.00
CA VAL A 203 -7.99 -8.95 16.00
C VAL A 203 -8.08 -10.37 16.55
N LEU A 204 -7.66 -11.36 15.77
CA LEU A 204 -7.66 -12.78 16.15
C LEU A 204 -6.25 -13.24 16.54
N GLU A 205 -6.09 -13.55 17.83
CA GLU A 205 -4.85 -14.09 18.42
C GLU A 205 -5.15 -15.46 19.02
N ASN A 206 -5.17 -16.49 18.17
CA ASN A 206 -5.64 -17.85 18.47
C ASN A 206 -7.08 -17.87 19.00
N LYS A 207 -7.99 -17.22 18.29
CA LYS A 207 -9.38 -17.02 18.70
C LYS A 207 -10.36 -17.32 17.59
N VAL A 208 -11.58 -17.65 18.01
CA VAL A 208 -12.75 -17.82 17.14
C VAL A 208 -13.71 -16.66 17.36
N ALA A 209 -14.21 -16.06 16.30
CA ALA A 209 -15.18 -14.97 16.32
C ALA A 209 -16.25 -15.16 15.24
N LYS A 210 -17.48 -14.74 15.53
CA LYS A 210 -18.57 -14.70 14.56
C LYS A 210 -18.71 -13.30 13.99
N VAL A 211 -18.53 -13.14 12.69
CA VAL A 211 -18.49 -11.85 12.00
C VAL A 211 -19.31 -11.94 10.72
N ALA A 212 -20.29 -11.03 10.57
CA ALA A 212 -21.15 -10.95 9.38
C ALA A 212 -21.80 -12.30 8.97
N GLY A 213 -22.10 -13.17 9.93
CA GLY A 213 -22.72 -14.48 9.70
C GLY A 213 -21.73 -15.64 9.51
N LEU A 214 -20.43 -15.38 9.44
CA LEU A 214 -19.36 -16.37 9.32
C LEU A 214 -18.66 -16.57 10.66
N THR A 215 -18.32 -17.81 11.00
CA THR A 215 -17.47 -18.17 12.14
C THR A 215 -16.03 -18.31 11.64
N ILE A 216 -15.18 -17.42 12.13
CA ILE A 216 -13.80 -17.25 11.67
C ILE A 216 -12.87 -17.52 12.83
N ALA A 217 -11.89 -18.40 12.64
CA ALA A 217 -10.80 -18.63 13.58
C ALA A 217 -9.51 -18.04 13.01
N GLY A 218 -8.65 -17.48 13.85
CA GLY A 218 -7.37 -16.93 13.39
C GLY A 218 -6.30 -16.96 14.46
N ILE A 219 -5.05 -17.09 14.01
CA ILE A 219 -3.85 -16.97 14.83
C ILE A 219 -2.82 -16.11 14.09
N GLY A 220 -2.15 -15.21 14.81
CA GLY A 220 -1.05 -14.42 14.26
C GLY A 220 0.17 -15.28 13.97
N ASP A 221 1.03 -14.82 13.06
CA ASP A 221 2.33 -15.44 12.83
C ASP A 221 3.12 -15.47 14.16
N PRO A 222 3.69 -16.62 14.55
CA PRO A 222 4.49 -16.70 15.76
C PRO A 222 5.82 -15.94 15.65
N ARG A 223 6.25 -15.57 14.44
CA ARG A 223 7.48 -14.83 14.15
C ARG A 223 7.25 -13.32 14.21
N PHE A 224 8.33 -12.60 14.48
CA PHE A 224 8.43 -11.18 14.19
C PHE A 224 9.78 -10.91 13.53
N THR A 225 9.77 -10.82 12.19
CA THR A 225 10.95 -10.69 11.34
C THR A 225 10.80 -9.50 10.37
N PRO A 226 10.67 -8.27 10.90
CA PRO A 226 10.50 -7.07 10.07
C PRO A 226 11.72 -6.76 9.19
N ASP A 227 12.91 -7.16 9.63
CA ASP A 227 14.17 -6.94 8.93
C ASP A 227 14.67 -8.25 8.30
N LYS A 228 14.72 -8.31 6.96
CA LYS A 228 15.34 -9.41 6.19
C LYS A 228 16.85 -9.21 5.99
N GLY A 229 17.37 -8.00 6.24
CA GLY A 229 18.75 -7.57 6.02
C GLY A 229 19.65 -7.56 7.26
N THR A 230 19.10 -7.52 8.47
CA THR A 230 19.87 -7.66 9.72
C THR A 230 19.66 -9.03 10.34
N THR A 231 20.65 -9.90 10.18
CA THR A 231 20.84 -11.06 11.04
C THR A 231 21.17 -10.57 12.46
N GLY A 232 20.12 -10.36 13.25
CA GLY A 232 20.18 -10.01 14.67
C GLY A 232 19.71 -8.58 14.91
N HIS A 233 18.55 -8.40 15.55
CA HIS A 233 18.34 -7.89 16.92
C HIS A 233 16.89 -8.15 17.37
N ALA A 234 16.74 -9.10 18.31
CA ALA A 234 15.71 -9.35 19.34
C ALA A 234 14.20 -9.03 19.13
N GLY A 235 13.38 -10.10 19.17
CA GLY A 235 12.04 -10.12 19.76
C GLY A 235 11.07 -11.10 19.12
N HIS A 236 10.83 -12.26 19.76
CA HIS A 236 9.93 -13.36 19.37
C HIS A 236 10.35 -14.22 18.15
N ILE A 237 10.69 -15.48 18.47
CA ILE A 237 11.49 -16.46 17.70
C ILE A 237 12.61 -15.83 16.86
N THR A 238 13.78 -15.80 17.50
CA THR A 238 15.13 -15.55 16.99
C THR A 238 15.22 -15.31 15.47
N GLN A 239 15.39 -14.05 15.07
CA GLN A 239 16.10 -13.73 13.83
C GLN A 239 17.40 -14.56 13.80
N GLY A 240 17.52 -15.46 12.80
CA GLY A 240 18.64 -16.39 12.67
C GLY A 240 18.42 -17.77 13.31
N ALA A 241 17.20 -18.13 13.71
CA ALA A 241 16.85 -19.50 14.01
C ALA A 241 17.11 -20.36 12.76
N PRO A 242 17.73 -21.54 12.87
CA PRO A 242 17.89 -22.42 11.73
C PRO A 242 16.50 -22.80 11.18
N ALA A 243 16.33 -22.82 9.86
CA ALA A 243 15.04 -22.90 9.16
C ALA A 243 14.07 -24.00 9.67
N HIS A 244 14.59 -25.09 10.24
CA HIS A 244 13.76 -26.14 10.85
C HIS A 244 12.98 -25.64 12.08
N GLN A 245 13.54 -24.75 12.90
CA GLN A 245 12.87 -24.21 14.08
C GLN A 245 11.75 -23.22 13.71
N GLU A 246 11.91 -22.47 12.62
CA GLU A 246 10.85 -21.61 12.10
C GLU A 246 9.67 -22.45 11.58
N ALA A 247 9.96 -23.49 10.79
CA ALA A 247 8.95 -24.42 10.31
C ALA A 247 8.22 -25.15 11.46
N ASP A 248 8.95 -25.57 12.50
CA ASP A 248 8.37 -26.20 13.68
C ASP A 248 7.44 -25.23 14.45
N ALA A 249 7.81 -23.95 14.57
CA ALA A 249 6.98 -22.94 15.22
C ALA A 249 5.70 -22.65 14.43
N LEU A 250 5.79 -22.56 13.10
CA LEU A 250 4.63 -22.40 12.22
C LEU A 250 3.70 -23.60 12.29
N ALA A 251 4.24 -24.81 12.23
CA ALA A 251 3.47 -26.05 12.39
C ALA A 251 2.75 -26.10 13.74
N ALA A 252 3.43 -25.73 14.84
CA ALA A 252 2.83 -25.65 16.16
C ALA A 252 1.72 -24.58 16.27
N SER A 253 1.90 -23.44 15.59
CA SER A 253 0.87 -22.39 15.50
C SER A 253 -0.39 -22.91 14.80
N GLY A 254 -0.23 -23.57 13.66
CA GLY A 254 -1.31 -24.24 12.94
C GLY A 254 -2.07 -25.28 13.78
N GLU A 255 -1.34 -26.12 14.52
CA GLU A 255 -1.95 -27.13 15.41
C GLU A 255 -2.69 -26.49 16.60
N SER A 256 -2.18 -25.37 17.13
CA SER A 256 -2.84 -24.60 18.18
C SER A 256 -4.18 -24.06 17.69
N LEU A 257 -4.20 -23.47 16.49
CA LEU A 257 -5.44 -22.99 15.87
C LEU A 257 -6.40 -24.14 15.57
N ALA A 258 -5.91 -25.27 15.07
CA ALA A 258 -6.71 -26.46 14.83
C ALA A 258 -7.37 -26.97 16.13
N THR A 259 -6.66 -26.88 17.25
CA THR A 259 -7.19 -27.21 18.58
C THR A 259 -8.29 -26.23 19.02
N ALA A 260 -8.08 -24.94 18.82
CA ALA A 260 -9.12 -23.92 19.09
C ALA A 260 -10.38 -24.15 18.24
N ILE A 261 -10.22 -24.49 16.96
CA ILE A 261 -11.32 -24.82 16.04
C ILE A 261 -12.09 -26.05 16.51
N ARG A 262 -11.40 -27.15 16.84
CA ARG A 262 -12.04 -28.38 17.33
C ARG A 262 -12.76 -28.18 18.67
N GLY A 263 -12.30 -27.23 19.48
CA GLY A 263 -12.96 -26.83 20.73
C GLY A 263 -14.13 -25.85 20.56
N SER A 264 -14.36 -25.31 19.36
CA SER A 264 -15.47 -24.40 19.08
C SER A 264 -16.82 -25.11 19.20
N LYS A 265 -17.83 -24.39 19.70
CA LYS A 265 -19.22 -24.89 19.81
C LYS A 265 -19.97 -24.84 18.48
N GLU A 266 -19.58 -23.90 17.61
CA GLU A 266 -20.14 -23.74 16.27
C GLU A 266 -19.11 -24.20 15.23
N PRO A 267 -19.54 -24.75 14.08
CA PRO A 267 -18.66 -24.99 12.95
C PRO A 267 -17.89 -23.73 12.60
N VAL A 268 -16.60 -23.87 12.30
CA VAL A 268 -15.76 -22.77 11.82
C VAL A 268 -15.69 -22.88 10.30
N GLU A 269 -16.08 -21.81 9.61
CA GLU A 269 -16.08 -21.75 8.16
C GLU A 269 -14.71 -21.35 7.59
N ILE A 270 -13.98 -20.47 8.30
CA ILE A 270 -12.73 -19.89 7.79
C ILE A 270 -11.66 -19.94 8.88
N ALA A 271 -10.47 -20.43 8.55
CA ALA A 271 -9.28 -20.27 9.39
C ALA A 271 -8.29 -19.29 8.75
N LEU A 272 -7.69 -18.42 9.55
CA LEU A 272 -6.71 -17.43 9.12
C LEU A 272 -5.33 -17.80 9.71
N VAL A 273 -4.35 -17.91 8.83
CA VAL A 273 -2.91 -18.00 9.17
C VAL A 273 -2.16 -17.06 8.25
N HIS A 274 -1.05 -16.47 8.67
CA HIS A 274 -0.29 -15.61 7.76
C HIS A 274 0.52 -16.43 6.76
N ASP A 275 1.40 -17.29 7.26
CA ASP A 275 2.22 -18.17 6.42
C ASP A 275 1.48 -19.48 6.09
N PRO A 276 1.34 -19.86 4.80
CA PRO A 276 0.67 -21.10 4.39
C PRO A 276 1.32 -22.38 4.93
N VAL A 277 2.58 -22.36 5.35
CA VAL A 277 3.22 -23.51 6.06
C VAL A 277 2.43 -23.90 7.32
N SER A 278 1.78 -22.93 7.98
CA SER A 278 0.93 -23.19 9.16
C SER A 278 -0.37 -23.91 8.82
N ALA A 279 -0.76 -24.00 7.54
CA ALA A 279 -2.04 -24.58 7.13
C ALA A 279 -2.10 -26.11 7.26
N GLY A 280 -0.95 -26.80 7.37
CA GLY A 280 -0.89 -28.26 7.43
C GLY A 280 -1.76 -28.87 8.55
N GLY A 281 -1.75 -28.29 9.75
CA GLY A 281 -2.56 -28.73 10.89
C GLY A 281 -4.07 -28.47 10.73
N LEU A 282 -4.48 -27.65 9.75
CA LEU A 282 -5.87 -27.25 9.51
C LEU A 282 -6.56 -28.12 8.45
N ALA A 283 -5.83 -29.02 7.78
CA ALA A 283 -6.39 -29.90 6.77
C ALA A 283 -7.55 -30.74 7.34
N GLY A 284 -8.75 -30.55 6.78
CA GLY A 284 -10.00 -31.19 7.20
C GLY A 284 -10.63 -30.66 8.50
N ALA A 285 -10.01 -29.66 9.15
CA ALA A 285 -10.56 -29.00 10.33
C ALA A 285 -11.58 -27.91 9.97
N VAL A 286 -11.37 -27.23 8.85
CA VAL A 286 -12.23 -26.16 8.30
C VAL A 286 -12.38 -26.30 6.78
N PRO A 287 -13.43 -25.76 6.16
CA PRO A 287 -13.57 -25.84 4.71
C PRO A 287 -12.62 -24.88 3.97
N VAL A 288 -12.29 -23.71 4.53
CA VAL A 288 -11.42 -22.71 3.89
C VAL A 288 -10.32 -22.24 4.86
N VAL A 289 -9.09 -22.14 4.35
CA VAL A 289 -7.96 -21.46 5.02
C VAL A 289 -7.53 -20.29 4.15
N LEU A 290 -7.41 -19.10 4.74
CA LEU A 290 -6.89 -17.91 4.09
C LEU A 290 -5.49 -17.60 4.62
N ALA A 291 -4.56 -17.31 3.72
CA ALA A 291 -3.17 -16.99 4.02
C ALA A 291 -2.60 -15.87 3.15
N GLY A 292 -1.40 -15.42 3.48
CA GLY A 292 -0.62 -14.36 2.81
C GLY A 292 0.85 -14.76 2.68
N HIS A 293 1.76 -13.84 3.03
CA HIS A 293 3.22 -14.04 3.18
C HIS A 293 4.00 -14.24 1.88
N LEU A 294 3.43 -14.92 0.90
CA LEU A 294 4.14 -15.27 -0.34
C LEU A 294 4.15 -14.13 -1.38
N HIS A 295 3.40 -13.04 -1.14
CA HIS A 295 3.19 -11.91 -2.04
C HIS A 295 2.66 -12.26 -3.45
N HIS A 296 2.19 -13.50 -3.67
CA HIS A 296 1.52 -13.92 -4.89
C HIS A 296 0.35 -14.84 -4.55
N ARG A 297 -0.68 -14.82 -5.41
CA ARG A 297 -1.82 -15.72 -5.21
C ARG A 297 -1.45 -17.18 -5.50
N GLU A 298 -1.91 -18.07 -4.63
CA GLU A 298 -1.87 -19.52 -4.84
C GLU A 298 -3.13 -20.13 -4.23
N THR A 299 -3.67 -21.16 -4.88
CA THR A 299 -4.77 -21.95 -4.31
C THR A 299 -4.42 -23.42 -4.29
N GLN A 300 -4.70 -24.10 -3.19
CA GLN A 300 -4.41 -25.52 -3.02
C GLN A 300 -5.57 -26.23 -2.32
N THR A 301 -5.79 -27.50 -2.67
CA THR A 301 -6.61 -28.40 -1.84
C THR A 301 -5.72 -29.16 -0.87
N LEU A 302 -5.98 -29.00 0.42
CA LEU A 302 -5.40 -29.82 1.46
C LEU A 302 -6.32 -31.01 1.74
N HIS A 303 -5.72 -32.19 1.86
CA HIS A 303 -6.43 -33.43 2.16
C HIS A 303 -6.05 -33.91 3.55
N SER A 304 -7.05 -34.07 4.42
CA SER A 304 -6.86 -34.75 5.69
C SER A 304 -6.76 -36.27 5.50
N ALA A 305 -6.16 -36.96 6.47
CA ALA A 305 -6.16 -38.42 6.52
C ALA A 305 -7.57 -39.03 6.56
N GLY A 306 -8.58 -38.26 7.00
CA GLY A 306 -9.99 -38.67 7.04
C GLY A 306 -10.78 -38.37 5.76
N GLY A 307 -10.12 -37.98 4.66
CA GLY A 307 -10.76 -37.70 3.36
C GLY A 307 -11.50 -36.37 3.28
N LYS A 308 -11.56 -35.59 4.37
CA LYS A 308 -12.06 -34.21 4.32
C LYS A 308 -11.05 -33.31 3.61
N GLN A 309 -11.59 -32.34 2.87
CA GLN A 309 -10.83 -31.37 2.10
C GLN A 309 -10.91 -29.99 2.74
N THR A 310 -9.85 -29.21 2.57
CA THR A 310 -9.77 -27.80 2.94
C THR A 310 -9.20 -27.04 1.76
N PHE A 311 -9.85 -25.95 1.39
CA PHE A 311 -9.37 -25.07 0.33
C PHE A 311 -8.47 -23.99 0.94
N LEU A 312 -7.17 -24.07 0.65
CA LEU A 312 -6.18 -23.06 1.03
C LEU A 312 -6.12 -22.00 -0.07
N MET A 313 -6.29 -20.74 0.31
CA MET A 313 -6.14 -19.58 -0.57
C MET A 313 -5.07 -18.66 0.01
N VAL A 314 -3.93 -18.59 -0.68
CA VAL A 314 -2.87 -17.63 -0.41
C VAL A 314 -3.13 -16.38 -1.24
N GLN A 315 -3.15 -15.22 -0.59
CA GLN A 315 -3.39 -13.94 -1.22
C GLN A 315 -2.06 -13.31 -1.65
N GLY A 316 -2.07 -12.71 -2.85
CA GLY A 316 -0.98 -11.85 -3.29
C GLY A 316 -1.01 -10.50 -2.57
N SER A 317 0.01 -9.66 -2.80
CA SER A 317 0.14 -8.42 -2.06
C SER A 317 -0.89 -7.36 -2.47
N THR A 318 -1.76 -6.96 -1.54
CA THR A 318 -2.65 -5.81 -1.70
C THR A 318 -1.88 -4.49 -1.69
N GLY A 319 -0.69 -4.48 -1.09
CA GLY A 319 0.27 -3.38 -1.15
C GLY A 319 1.15 -3.37 -2.40
N GLY A 320 1.12 -4.38 -3.25
CA GLY A 320 2.09 -4.54 -4.34
C GLY A 320 3.53 -4.49 -3.82
N ALA A 321 4.43 -3.82 -4.53
CA ALA A 321 5.81 -3.63 -4.06
C ALA A 321 5.95 -2.69 -2.83
N GLY A 322 4.85 -2.11 -2.31
CA GLY A 322 4.89 -1.19 -1.18
C GLY A 322 5.77 0.06 -1.41
N LEU A 323 6.28 0.66 -0.32
CA LEU A 323 7.37 1.64 -0.38
C LEU A 323 8.70 1.00 -0.79
N ARG A 324 8.85 -0.32 -0.65
CA ARG A 324 10.03 -1.09 -1.06
C ARG A 324 10.24 -1.14 -2.58
N GLY A 325 9.20 -0.87 -3.37
CA GLY A 325 9.34 -0.58 -4.79
C GLY A 325 10.25 0.64 -5.07
N LEU A 326 10.41 1.56 -4.11
CA LEU A 326 11.38 2.67 -4.17
C LEU A 326 12.80 2.23 -3.78
N GLU A 327 12.94 1.08 -3.12
CA GLU A 327 14.20 0.46 -2.69
C GLU A 327 14.75 -0.52 -3.73
N GLY A 328 14.09 -0.67 -4.89
CA GLY A 328 14.57 -1.42 -6.04
C GLY A 328 13.95 -2.81 -6.26
N GLU A 329 12.90 -3.16 -5.51
CA GLU A 329 12.10 -4.36 -5.79
C GLU A 329 11.32 -4.24 -7.11
N GLN A 330 11.08 -5.38 -7.77
CA GLN A 330 10.30 -5.43 -9.00
C GLN A 330 8.87 -4.92 -8.75
N PRO A 331 8.22 -4.25 -9.72
CA PRO A 331 6.83 -3.82 -9.58
C PRO A 331 5.89 -5.03 -9.41
N THR A 332 5.55 -5.37 -8.16
CA THR A 332 4.51 -6.35 -7.88
C THR A 332 3.15 -5.69 -8.09
N PRO A 333 2.22 -6.32 -8.84
CA PRO A 333 0.86 -5.79 -8.98
C PRO A 333 0.14 -5.79 -7.63
N LEU A 334 -0.88 -4.95 -7.49
CA LEU A 334 -1.74 -4.96 -6.31
C LEU A 334 -2.80 -6.03 -6.51
N GLU A 335 -2.92 -6.93 -5.53
CA GLU A 335 -3.75 -8.12 -5.60
C GLU A 335 -4.66 -8.22 -4.38
N MET A 336 -5.95 -8.46 -4.62
CA MET A 336 -6.95 -8.81 -3.59
C MET A 336 -8.01 -9.72 -4.18
N SER A 337 -8.82 -10.36 -3.34
CA SER A 337 -9.86 -11.28 -3.81
C SER A 337 -11.19 -11.10 -3.06
N VAL A 338 -12.31 -11.12 -3.78
CA VAL A 338 -13.66 -11.08 -3.21
C VAL A 338 -14.20 -12.50 -3.13
N LEU A 339 -14.46 -12.98 -1.93
CA LEU A 339 -15.00 -14.31 -1.63
C LEU A 339 -16.52 -14.24 -1.43
N TYR A 340 -17.26 -15.17 -2.03
CA TYR A 340 -18.72 -15.23 -1.96
C TYR A 340 -19.17 -16.47 -1.20
N PHE A 341 -19.76 -16.27 -0.01
CA PHE A 341 -20.29 -17.34 0.82
C PHE A 341 -21.82 -17.37 0.77
N ASP A 342 -22.40 -18.57 0.71
CA ASP A 342 -23.85 -18.72 0.85
C ASP A 342 -24.32 -18.39 2.28
N PRO A 343 -25.64 -18.28 2.54
CA PRO A 343 -26.15 -18.00 3.89
C PRO A 343 -25.82 -19.06 4.94
N LYS A 344 -25.30 -20.23 4.54
CA LYS A 344 -24.84 -21.30 5.42
C LYS A 344 -23.33 -21.24 5.66
N GLY A 345 -22.63 -20.27 5.07
CA GLY A 345 -21.20 -20.07 5.22
C GLY A 345 -20.33 -20.93 4.31
N VAL A 346 -20.89 -21.51 3.25
CA VAL A 346 -20.13 -22.30 2.26
C VAL A 346 -19.63 -21.39 1.13
N LEU A 347 -18.33 -21.42 0.85
CA LEU A 347 -17.72 -20.66 -0.26
C LEU A 347 -18.24 -21.17 -1.62
N GLN A 348 -18.83 -20.29 -2.41
CA GLN A 348 -19.45 -20.59 -3.71
C GLN A 348 -18.60 -20.11 -4.89
N ALA A 349 -17.91 -18.99 -4.72
CA ALA A 349 -17.11 -18.37 -5.76
C ALA A 349 -16.10 -17.40 -5.16
N TYR A 350 -15.12 -17.00 -5.95
CA TYR A 350 -14.27 -15.86 -5.65
C TYR A 350 -13.89 -15.10 -6.93
N ASP A 351 -13.68 -13.79 -6.80
CA ASP A 351 -13.17 -12.92 -7.85
C ASP A 351 -11.78 -12.43 -7.48
N ASP A 352 -10.77 -12.77 -8.27
CA ASP A 352 -9.42 -12.22 -8.14
C ASP A 352 -9.35 -10.87 -8.83
N ILE A 353 -8.93 -9.83 -8.11
CA ILE A 353 -8.77 -8.47 -8.62
C ILE A 353 -7.27 -8.16 -8.64
N THR A 354 -6.71 -7.97 -9.83
CA THR A 354 -5.31 -7.56 -10.01
C THR A 354 -5.27 -6.17 -10.66
N LEU A 355 -4.49 -5.27 -10.07
CA LEU A 355 -4.22 -3.94 -10.59
C LEU A 355 -2.72 -3.85 -10.89
N GLY A 356 -2.37 -3.57 -12.14
CA GLY A 356 -0.99 -3.51 -12.63
C GLY A 356 -0.09 -2.61 -11.78
N GLY A 357 1.15 -3.06 -11.59
CA GLY A 357 2.17 -2.36 -10.81
C GLY A 357 2.58 -1.02 -11.44
N THR A 358 3.50 -0.30 -10.80
CA THR A 358 3.96 1.03 -11.23
C THR A 358 4.39 1.04 -12.70
N GLY A 359 3.52 1.52 -13.59
CA GLY A 359 3.80 1.66 -15.03
C GLY A 359 2.83 0.91 -15.95
N GLU A 360 2.09 -0.08 -15.44
CA GLU A 360 1.17 -0.89 -16.24
C GLU A 360 -0.29 -0.54 -15.93
N ALA A 361 -0.99 0.05 -16.90
CA ALA A 361 -2.37 0.51 -16.75
C ALA A 361 -3.39 -0.61 -17.03
N GLN A 362 -3.26 -1.78 -16.38
CA GLN A 362 -4.18 -2.90 -16.58
C GLN A 362 -4.84 -3.27 -15.25
N ALA A 363 -6.16 -3.33 -15.24
CA ALA A 363 -6.96 -3.87 -14.14
C ALA A 363 -7.65 -5.12 -14.69
N SER A 364 -7.41 -6.27 -14.08
CA SER A 364 -8.05 -7.54 -14.45
C SER A 364 -8.88 -8.05 -13.28
N ILE A 365 -10.02 -8.65 -13.62
CA ILE A 365 -10.85 -9.38 -12.67
C ILE A 365 -11.04 -10.77 -13.24
N ASN A 366 -10.78 -11.81 -12.44
CA ASN A 366 -10.98 -13.19 -12.83
C ASN A 366 -11.94 -13.88 -11.87
N ARG A 367 -13.05 -14.41 -12.38
CA ARG A 367 -14.08 -15.06 -11.58
C ARG A 367 -13.92 -16.56 -11.59
N HIS A 368 -13.88 -17.13 -10.39
CA HIS A 368 -13.78 -18.56 -10.14
C HIS A 368 -15.06 -19.03 -9.44
N VAL A 369 -15.83 -19.89 -10.10
CA VAL A 369 -17.01 -20.53 -9.49
C VAL A 369 -16.60 -21.90 -8.97
N ILE A 370 -16.86 -22.17 -7.69
CA ILE A 370 -16.58 -23.46 -7.06
C ILE A 370 -17.73 -24.40 -7.41
N LYS A 371 -17.56 -25.20 -8.48
CA LYS A 371 -18.44 -26.31 -8.82
C LYS A 371 -17.83 -27.62 -8.32
N ASP A 372 -18.64 -28.47 -7.70
CA ASP A 372 -18.33 -29.87 -7.39
C ASP A 372 -16.96 -30.14 -6.73
N ASN A 373 -16.52 -29.29 -5.81
CA ASN A 373 -15.26 -29.40 -5.08
C ASN A 373 -14.02 -29.52 -5.99
N LEU A 374 -13.40 -28.35 -6.19
CA LEU A 374 -11.95 -28.12 -6.30
C LEU A 374 -11.32 -28.35 -7.68
N ASN A 375 -11.18 -27.21 -8.38
CA ASN A 375 -9.95 -26.66 -8.98
C ASN A 375 -10.28 -26.03 -10.34
N PRO A 376 -10.53 -24.71 -10.45
CA PRO A 376 -10.39 -24.05 -11.74
C PRO A 376 -8.89 -24.02 -12.06
N LEU A 377 -8.50 -24.57 -13.21
CA LEU A 377 -7.14 -24.48 -13.72
C LEU A 377 -6.61 -23.03 -13.68
N PRO A 378 -5.30 -22.81 -13.51
CA PRO A 378 -4.71 -21.48 -13.62
C PRO A 378 -5.13 -20.86 -14.95
N SER A 379 -5.74 -19.67 -14.91
CA SER A 379 -6.01 -18.92 -16.13
C SER A 379 -4.66 -18.56 -16.73
N LEU A 380 -4.29 -19.20 -17.83
CA LEU A 380 -3.21 -18.70 -18.67
C LEU A 380 -3.55 -17.25 -19.03
N ALA A 381 -2.55 -16.37 -18.94
CA ALA A 381 -2.65 -15.00 -19.41
C ALA A 381 -3.24 -14.98 -20.85
N PRO A 382 -3.97 -13.93 -21.24
CA PRO A 382 -4.45 -13.84 -22.62
C PRO A 382 -3.24 -13.82 -23.55
N ASP A 383 -3.03 -14.94 -24.24
CA ASP A 383 -1.96 -15.12 -25.21
C ASP A 383 -2.18 -14.09 -26.32
N GLY A 384 -1.26 -13.14 -26.41
CA GLY A 384 -1.21 -12.18 -27.51
C GLY A 384 -0.86 -12.94 -28.78
N SER A 385 -1.85 -13.25 -29.61
CA SER A 385 -1.65 -13.67 -31.01
C SER A 385 -2.94 -13.46 -31.80
N ALA A 386 -3.04 -12.30 -32.44
CA ALA A 386 -4.00 -12.10 -33.52
C ALA A 386 -3.54 -12.92 -34.76
N PRO A 387 -4.40 -13.76 -35.37
CA PRO A 387 -4.10 -14.35 -36.68
C PRO A 387 -4.23 -13.27 -37.75
N GLY A 388 -3.27 -13.26 -38.68
CA GLY A 388 -3.12 -12.26 -39.73
C GLY A 388 -4.39 -11.97 -40.53
N SER A 389 -4.63 -10.69 -40.75
CA SER A 389 -5.57 -10.17 -41.73
C SER A 389 -5.13 -10.58 -43.14
N ALA A 390 -5.83 -11.55 -43.73
CA ALA A 390 -5.82 -11.77 -45.17
C ALA A 390 -6.54 -10.60 -45.85
N SER A 391 -5.79 -9.76 -46.57
CA SER A 391 -6.36 -8.77 -47.49
C SER A 391 -6.84 -9.45 -48.77
N PRO A 392 -8.07 -9.17 -49.25
CA PRO A 392 -8.51 -9.58 -50.57
C PRO A 392 -8.12 -8.49 -51.58
N SER A 393 -7.08 -8.72 -52.38
CA SER A 393 -6.79 -7.88 -53.54
C SER A 393 -7.42 -8.49 -54.79
N GLY A 394 -8.42 -7.78 -55.32
CA GLY A 394 -9.17 -8.12 -56.51
C GLY A 394 -8.32 -8.23 -57.79
N ALA A 395 -8.86 -9.02 -58.71
CA ALA A 395 -8.30 -9.32 -60.01
C ALA A 395 -8.44 -8.17 -61.02
N SER A 396 -7.47 -8.16 -61.95
CA SER A 396 -7.56 -7.85 -63.40
C SER A 396 -6.67 -6.67 -63.85
N PRO A 397 -6.22 -6.65 -65.12
CA PRO A 397 -5.68 -7.72 -65.94
C PRO A 397 -4.32 -7.34 -66.59
N SER A 398 -3.60 -8.32 -67.15
CA SER A 398 -2.41 -8.12 -67.99
C SER A 398 -2.71 -7.27 -69.24
N PRO A 399 -1.68 -6.60 -69.80
CA PRO A 399 -1.19 -7.11 -71.08
C PRO A 399 0.33 -6.96 -71.36
N SER A 400 0.78 -7.88 -72.22
CA SER A 400 1.81 -7.81 -73.27
C SER A 400 3.30 -7.56 -72.96
N ARG A 401 4.07 -8.54 -73.44
CA ARG A 401 5.46 -8.55 -73.93
C ARG A 401 5.98 -7.24 -74.56
N SER A 402 7.23 -6.93 -74.24
CA SER A 402 8.36 -6.86 -75.19
C SER A 402 9.68 -6.84 -74.43
#